data_AF-A0A0Q5MF29-F1
#
_entry.id   AF-A0A0Q5MF29-F1
#
_cell.length_a   1.000
_cell.length_b   1.000
_cell.length_c   1.000
_cell.angle_alpha   90.00
_cell.angle_beta   90.00
_cell.angle_gamma   90.00
#
_symmetry.space_group_name_H-M   'P 1'
#
loop_
_entity.id
_entity.type
_entity.pdbx_description
1 polymer ?
#
loop_
_entity_poly.entity_id
_entity_poly.type
_entity_poly.pdbx_seq_one_letter_code
_entity_poly.pdbx_strand_id
1 'polypeptide(L)'
;MWSIGSEVNGKPGRGIQLDRQGGDYLILTYFGYREDGSSMFMQASGKLTDGRSFSGDLTEYKNGRAIGGAARNGQVANVLGTVAITFDSANSGTLTLPGEEPQRVHRYQFEDHLARLNNRFELQLQSRSSPAYPLTGRIYIRAAAGQFSMTLNSNILCSYTGDLQPTGDSFRSKGTYV
;
A
#
# COMPACT_ATOMS: atom_id res chain seq x y z
N MET A 1 -3.61 1.64 -5.98
CA MET A 1 -3.58 0.50 -6.92
C MET A 1 -2.90 -0.67 -6.22
N TRP A 2 -3.34 -1.90 -6.51
CA TRP A 2 -2.83 -3.13 -5.91
C TRP A 2 -2.40 -4.08 -7.03
N SER A 3 -1.25 -4.73 -6.85
CA SER A 3 -0.72 -5.73 -7.78
C SER A 3 -1.19 -7.12 -7.41
N ILE A 4 -1.25 -8.01 -8.40
CA ILE A 4 -1.66 -9.41 -8.24
C ILE A 4 -0.45 -10.31 -8.44
N GLY A 5 -0.18 -11.15 -7.44
CA GLY A 5 0.85 -12.18 -7.47
C GLY A 5 2.21 -11.67 -7.95
N SER A 6 2.83 -12.47 -8.83
CA SER A 6 4.12 -12.18 -9.45
C SER A 6 4.04 -11.31 -10.72
N GLU A 7 2.89 -10.67 -11.00
CA GLU A 7 2.69 -9.88 -12.22
C GLU A 7 3.36 -8.49 -12.17
N VAL A 8 4.16 -8.22 -11.14
CA VAL A 8 4.91 -6.97 -10.96
C VAL A 8 6.24 -7.03 -11.72
N ASN A 9 6.18 -6.93 -13.04
CA ASN A 9 7.36 -7.03 -13.92
C ASN A 9 7.56 -5.80 -14.83
N GLY A 10 6.79 -4.74 -14.62
CA GLY A 10 6.85 -3.50 -15.40
C GLY A 10 6.22 -3.57 -16.79
N LYS A 11 5.60 -4.70 -17.16
CA LYS A 11 4.85 -4.86 -18.41
C LYS A 11 3.36 -4.57 -18.20
N PRO A 12 2.61 -4.22 -19.26
CA PRO A 12 1.16 -4.14 -19.20
C PRO A 12 0.55 -5.46 -18.71
N GLY A 13 -0.42 -5.36 -17.81
CA GLY A 13 -1.05 -6.50 -17.18
C GLY A 13 -2.37 -6.10 -16.55
N ARG A 14 -2.91 -7.00 -15.73
CA ARG A 14 -4.12 -6.76 -14.96
C ARG A 14 -3.80 -6.21 -13.58
N GLY A 15 -4.82 -5.69 -12.91
CA GLY A 15 -4.66 -5.15 -11.58
C GLY A 15 -5.99 -4.80 -10.94
N ILE A 16 -5.91 -4.42 -9.67
CA ILE A 16 -7.09 -4.03 -8.89
C ILE A 16 -6.87 -2.69 -8.19
N GLN A 17 -7.96 -1.94 -8.06
CA GLN A 17 -8.07 -0.81 -7.16
C GLN A 17 -9.06 -1.17 -6.06
N LEU A 18 -8.67 -0.88 -4.82
CA LEU A 18 -9.48 -1.10 -3.63
C LEU A 18 -9.70 0.24 -2.97
N ASP A 19 -10.95 0.56 -2.69
CA ASP A 19 -11.38 1.74 -1.95
C ASP A 19 -12.26 1.32 -0.78
N ARG A 20 -11.93 1.80 0.42
CA ARG A 20 -12.62 1.47 1.66
C ARG A 20 -13.37 2.71 2.14
N GLN A 21 -14.69 2.64 2.08
CA GLN A 21 -15.60 3.73 2.39
C GLN A 21 -16.21 3.51 3.77
N GLY A 22 -16.24 4.55 4.61
CA GLY A 22 -16.87 4.50 5.94
C GLY A 22 -16.24 3.51 6.94
N GLY A 23 -15.15 2.83 6.57
CA GLY A 23 -14.48 1.82 7.39
C GLY A 23 -15.05 0.40 7.25
N ASP A 24 -16.24 0.21 6.71
CA ASP A 24 -16.90 -1.11 6.62
C ASP A 24 -17.38 -1.48 5.22
N TYR A 25 -17.29 -0.60 4.23
CA TYR A 25 -17.67 -0.89 2.85
C TYR A 25 -16.44 -0.91 1.94
N LEU A 26 -16.32 -1.91 1.08
CA LEU A 26 -15.25 -2.03 0.10
C LEU A 26 -15.81 -1.88 -1.32
N ILE A 27 -15.11 -1.12 -2.14
CA ILE A 27 -15.28 -1.07 -3.60
C ILE A 27 -14.00 -1.62 -4.22
N LEU A 28 -14.14 -2.70 -4.97
CA LEU A 28 -13.08 -3.31 -5.76
C LEU A 28 -13.35 -2.99 -7.23
N THR A 29 -12.36 -2.42 -7.90
CA THR A 29 -12.36 -2.24 -9.36
C THR A 29 -11.23 -3.09 -9.93
N TYR A 30 -11.57 -4.05 -10.79
CA TYR A 30 -10.62 -4.84 -11.57
C TYR A 30 -10.41 -4.19 -12.94
N PHE A 31 -9.16 -4.19 -13.40
CA PHE A 31 -8.78 -3.82 -14.75
C PHE A 31 -7.98 -4.97 -15.36
N GLY A 32 -8.34 -5.39 -16.57
CA GLY A 32 -7.66 -6.50 -17.23
C GLY A 32 -8.18 -6.72 -18.64
N TYR A 33 -8.17 -7.98 -19.07
CA TYR A 33 -8.43 -8.36 -20.45
C TYR A 33 -9.44 -9.51 -20.52
N ARG A 34 -10.28 -9.50 -21.56
CA ARG A 34 -11.13 -10.64 -21.95
C ARG A 34 -10.28 -11.72 -22.61
N GLU A 35 -10.87 -12.89 -22.85
CA GLU A 35 -10.22 -14.00 -23.57
C GLU A 35 -9.75 -13.59 -24.98
N ASP A 36 -10.45 -12.65 -25.62
CA ASP A 36 -10.05 -12.09 -26.92
C ASP A 36 -8.92 -11.05 -26.85
N GLY A 37 -8.39 -10.77 -25.65
CA GLY A 37 -7.34 -9.79 -25.41
C GLY A 37 -7.82 -8.33 -25.35
N SER A 38 -9.11 -8.05 -25.56
CA SER A 38 -9.65 -6.69 -25.42
C SER A 38 -9.66 -6.26 -23.95
N SER A 39 -9.37 -4.97 -23.70
CA SER A 39 -9.39 -4.44 -22.35
C SER A 39 -10.79 -4.35 -21.77
N MET A 40 -10.90 -4.54 -20.45
CA MET A 40 -12.15 -4.39 -19.70
C MET A 40 -11.90 -3.92 -18.27
N PHE A 41 -12.96 -3.43 -17.66
CA PHE A 41 -13.00 -3.18 -16.23
C PHE A 41 -14.23 -3.87 -15.63
N MET A 42 -14.12 -4.28 -14.37
CA MET A 42 -15.22 -4.83 -13.59
C MET A 42 -15.23 -4.22 -12.21
N GLN A 43 -16.38 -4.24 -11.54
CA GLN A 43 -16.49 -3.78 -10.17
C GLN A 43 -17.22 -4.80 -9.30
N ALA A 44 -16.81 -4.86 -8.05
CA ALA A 44 -17.52 -5.53 -6.97
C ALA A 44 -17.58 -4.57 -5.78
N SER A 45 -18.68 -4.57 -5.03
CA SER A 45 -18.76 -3.75 -3.83
C SER A 45 -19.64 -4.41 -2.77
N GLY A 46 -19.40 -4.09 -1.51
CA GLY A 46 -20.14 -4.67 -0.41
C GLY A 46 -19.48 -4.43 0.93
N LYS A 47 -20.12 -4.92 1.99
CA LYS A 47 -19.60 -4.79 3.35
C LYS A 47 -18.43 -5.75 3.59
N LEU A 48 -17.46 -5.26 4.36
CA LEU A 48 -16.44 -6.08 4.97
C LEU A 48 -17.06 -6.90 6.11
N THR A 49 -16.71 -8.17 6.15
CA THR A 49 -16.92 -9.06 7.29
C THR A 49 -15.68 -9.04 8.18
N ASP A 50 -15.90 -8.99 9.49
CA ASP A 50 -14.86 -8.93 10.52
C ASP A 50 -13.82 -7.81 10.31
N GLY A 51 -14.20 -6.75 9.58
CA GLY A 51 -13.32 -5.61 9.25
C GLY A 51 -12.16 -5.92 8.29
N ARG A 52 -12.06 -7.16 7.76
CA ARG A 52 -10.91 -7.62 6.96
C ARG A 52 -11.23 -8.49 5.74
N SER A 53 -12.43 -9.06 5.65
CA SER A 53 -12.77 -9.98 4.56
C SER A 53 -13.90 -9.41 3.72
N PHE A 54 -13.78 -9.50 2.39
CA PHE A 54 -14.81 -9.08 1.45
C PHE A 54 -15.08 -10.19 0.46
N SER A 55 -16.35 -10.34 0.08
CA SER A 55 -16.81 -11.21 -0.99
C SER A 55 -17.95 -10.51 -1.71
N GLY A 56 -17.97 -10.59 -3.05
CA GLY A 56 -19.03 -9.99 -3.85
C GLY A 56 -18.95 -10.36 -5.33
N ASP A 57 -20.01 -10.06 -6.06
CA ASP A 57 -20.09 -10.36 -7.49
C ASP A 57 -19.23 -9.41 -8.31
N LEU A 58 -18.29 -9.97 -9.07
CA LEU A 58 -17.44 -9.23 -9.99
C LEU A 58 -18.21 -8.97 -11.29
N THR A 59 -18.66 -7.73 -11.45
CA THR A 59 -19.60 -7.34 -12.50
C THR A 59 -18.91 -6.47 -13.55
N GLU A 60 -19.05 -6.86 -14.81
CA GLU A 60 -18.64 -6.06 -15.97
C GLU A 60 -19.75 -5.10 -16.37
N TYR A 61 -19.39 -3.88 -16.75
CA TYR A 61 -20.33 -2.86 -17.23
C TYR A 61 -20.00 -2.42 -18.66
N LYS A 62 -21.03 -2.08 -19.44
CA LYS A 62 -20.91 -1.56 -20.81
C LYS A 62 -21.84 -0.39 -21.08
N ASN A 63 -21.69 0.22 -22.24
CA ASN A 63 -22.61 1.24 -22.78
C ASN A 63 -22.79 2.49 -21.90
N GLY A 64 -21.80 2.83 -21.07
CA GLY A 64 -21.79 4.08 -20.29
C GLY A 64 -21.44 5.32 -21.12
N ARG A 65 -21.38 6.46 -20.44
CA ARG A 65 -20.93 7.73 -21.05
C ARG A 65 -19.48 7.62 -21.53
N ALA A 66 -19.26 7.94 -22.81
CA ALA A 66 -17.91 8.11 -23.37
C ALA A 66 -17.33 9.49 -23.03
N ILE A 67 -16.00 9.63 -23.11
CA ILE A 67 -15.29 10.91 -22.95
C ILE A 67 -15.80 11.90 -24.02
N GLY A 68 -16.27 13.07 -23.59
CA GLY A 68 -16.88 14.07 -24.49
C GLY A 68 -18.29 13.73 -24.99
N GLY A 69 -18.82 12.54 -24.66
CA GLY A 69 -20.15 12.10 -25.08
C GLY A 69 -21.29 12.67 -24.24
N ALA A 70 -22.51 12.48 -24.74
CA ALA A 70 -23.75 12.81 -24.03
C ALA A 70 -23.88 11.97 -22.74
N ALA A 71 -24.60 12.51 -21.75
CA ALA A 71 -24.86 11.81 -20.51
C ALA A 71 -25.59 10.48 -20.78
N ARG A 72 -25.04 9.37 -20.26
CA ARG A 72 -25.59 8.02 -20.42
C ARG A 72 -25.17 7.15 -19.24
N ASN A 73 -26.12 6.39 -18.72
CA ASN A 73 -25.85 5.38 -17.69
C ASN A 73 -25.23 4.14 -18.32
N GLY A 74 -24.26 3.55 -17.62
CA GLY A 74 -23.79 2.21 -17.94
C GLY A 74 -24.86 1.17 -17.60
N GLN A 75 -24.68 -0.03 -18.14
CA GLN A 75 -25.52 -1.18 -17.86
C GLN A 75 -24.65 -2.40 -17.57
N VAL A 76 -25.16 -3.34 -16.78
CA VAL A 76 -24.49 -4.63 -16.56
C VAL A 76 -24.31 -5.33 -17.91
N ALA A 77 -23.07 -5.73 -18.17
CA ALA A 77 -22.69 -6.50 -19.34
C ALA A 77 -22.70 -7.99 -19.02
N ASN A 78 -22.08 -8.35 -17.90
CA ASN A 78 -21.88 -9.71 -17.44
C ASN A 78 -21.58 -9.74 -15.93
N VAL A 79 -21.87 -10.86 -15.26
CA VAL A 79 -21.40 -11.15 -13.90
C VAL A 79 -20.49 -12.36 -14.00
N LEU A 80 -19.19 -12.17 -13.77
CA LEU A 80 -18.19 -13.23 -13.99
C LEU A 80 -18.22 -14.29 -12.87
N GLY A 81 -18.62 -13.89 -11.67
CA GLY A 81 -18.68 -14.73 -10.49
C GLY A 81 -18.21 -13.99 -9.25
N THR A 82 -18.01 -14.72 -8.16
CA THR A 82 -17.64 -14.14 -6.88
C THR A 82 -16.13 -13.86 -6.80
N VAL A 83 -15.77 -12.62 -6.51
CA VAL A 83 -14.42 -12.25 -6.09
C VAL A 83 -14.36 -12.23 -4.56
N ALA A 84 -13.27 -12.72 -3.99
CA ALA A 84 -13.03 -12.69 -2.55
C ALA A 84 -11.66 -12.08 -2.24
N ILE A 85 -11.58 -11.29 -1.17
CA ILE A 85 -10.31 -10.77 -0.66
C ILE A 85 -10.31 -10.83 0.87
N THR A 86 -9.18 -11.25 1.44
CA THR A 86 -8.94 -11.15 2.88
C THR A 86 -7.65 -10.39 3.12
N PHE A 87 -7.73 -9.32 3.90
CA PHE A 87 -6.58 -8.51 4.31
C PHE A 87 -5.90 -9.14 5.52
N ASP A 88 -4.57 -9.20 5.49
CA ASP A 88 -3.74 -9.56 6.64
C ASP A 88 -2.94 -8.38 7.19
N SER A 89 -2.85 -7.29 6.44
CA SER A 89 -2.27 -6.01 6.86
C SER A 89 -2.98 -4.83 6.18
N ALA A 90 -2.51 -3.61 6.43
CA ALA A 90 -3.02 -2.42 5.76
C ALA A 90 -2.64 -2.36 4.25
N ASN A 91 -1.65 -3.14 3.81
CA ASN A 91 -1.11 -3.08 2.46
C ASN A 91 -0.94 -4.45 1.77
N SER A 92 -1.38 -5.54 2.41
CA SER A 92 -1.31 -6.88 1.86
C SER A 92 -2.56 -7.70 2.17
N GLY A 93 -2.79 -8.70 1.31
CA GLY A 93 -3.89 -9.65 1.47
C GLY A 93 -3.83 -10.77 0.45
N THR A 94 -4.87 -11.59 0.47
CA THR A 94 -5.06 -12.69 -0.49
C THR A 94 -6.35 -12.43 -1.27
N LEU A 95 -6.23 -12.35 -2.59
CA LEU A 95 -7.32 -12.18 -3.56
C LEU A 95 -7.61 -13.51 -4.25
N THR A 96 -8.88 -13.84 -4.43
CA THR A 96 -9.34 -14.96 -5.26
C THR A 96 -10.26 -14.39 -6.32
N LEU A 97 -9.84 -14.45 -7.59
CA LEU A 97 -10.67 -14.08 -8.73
C LEU A 97 -11.54 -15.28 -9.15
N PRO A 98 -12.71 -15.06 -9.79
CA PRO A 98 -13.54 -16.15 -10.28
C PRO A 98 -12.74 -17.11 -11.19
N GLY A 99 -12.68 -18.39 -10.80
CA GLY A 99 -11.98 -19.43 -11.58
C GLY A 99 -10.46 -19.44 -11.45
N GLU A 100 -9.86 -18.65 -10.54
CA GLU A 100 -8.42 -18.63 -10.31
C GLU A 100 -8.04 -19.04 -8.89
N GLU A 101 -6.85 -19.62 -8.75
CA GLU A 101 -6.26 -19.92 -7.44
C GLU A 101 -5.98 -18.64 -6.64
N PRO A 102 -6.06 -18.67 -5.30
CA PRO A 102 -5.76 -17.52 -4.46
C PRO A 102 -4.38 -16.93 -4.73
N GLN A 103 -4.32 -15.62 -4.97
CA GLN A 103 -3.09 -14.87 -5.24
C GLN A 103 -2.81 -13.86 -4.13
N ARG A 104 -1.53 -13.68 -3.81
CA ARG A 104 -1.09 -12.58 -2.94
C ARG A 104 -1.30 -11.25 -3.64
N VAL A 105 -1.81 -10.26 -2.93
CA VAL A 105 -1.92 -8.89 -3.43
C VAL A 105 -1.22 -7.94 -2.49
N HIS A 106 -0.58 -6.93 -3.08
CA HIS A 106 0.14 -5.89 -2.36
C HIS A 106 -0.25 -4.52 -2.89
N ARG A 107 -0.39 -3.54 -1.99
CA ARG A 107 -0.62 -2.16 -2.38
C ARG A 107 0.63 -1.65 -3.08
N TYR A 108 0.46 -1.10 -4.28
CA TYR A 108 1.54 -0.44 -4.99
C TYR A 108 2.02 0.77 -4.16
N GLN A 109 3.29 0.76 -3.78
CA GLN A 109 3.95 1.87 -3.09
C GLN A 109 4.70 2.71 -4.13
N PHE A 110 4.26 3.95 -4.32
CA PHE A 110 4.94 4.91 -5.21
C PHE A 110 6.12 5.62 -4.51
N GLU A 111 6.18 5.54 -3.19
CA GLU A 111 7.26 6.11 -2.38
C GLU A 111 8.23 5.02 -1.96
N ASP A 112 9.53 5.22 -2.23
CA ASP A 112 10.57 4.41 -1.62
C ASP A 112 10.78 4.87 -0.17
N HIS A 113 10.00 4.28 0.74
CA HIS A 113 10.10 4.56 2.17
C HIS A 113 11.49 4.27 2.72
N LEU A 114 12.21 3.29 2.15
CA LEU A 114 13.56 2.96 2.60
C LEU A 114 14.55 4.05 2.16
N ALA A 115 14.45 4.57 0.94
CA ALA A 115 15.24 5.72 0.51
C ALA A 115 14.91 6.98 1.33
N ARG A 116 13.63 7.21 1.65
CA ARG A 116 13.24 8.33 2.53
C ARG A 116 13.75 8.18 3.95
N LEU A 117 13.72 6.98 4.50
CA LEU A 117 14.24 6.68 5.83
C LEU A 117 15.77 6.84 5.87
N ASN A 118 16.46 6.44 4.79
CA ASN A 118 17.90 6.62 4.60
C ASN A 118 18.27 8.08 4.28
N ASN A 119 17.96 9.00 5.19
CA ASN A 119 18.14 10.43 4.97
C ASN A 119 18.60 11.17 6.23
N ARG A 120 18.84 12.48 6.09
CA ARG A 120 19.05 13.42 7.19
C ARG A 120 17.74 14.10 7.56
N PHE A 121 17.56 14.31 8.86
CA PHE A 121 16.40 14.97 9.45
C PHE A 121 16.90 16.13 10.32
N GLU A 122 16.34 17.31 10.08
CA GLU A 122 16.60 18.49 10.90
C GLU A 122 15.68 18.44 12.12
N LEU A 123 16.20 18.76 13.30
CA LEU A 123 15.42 18.72 14.52
C LEU A 123 15.84 19.83 15.48
N GLN A 124 14.85 20.33 16.21
CA GLN A 124 15.02 21.29 17.28
C GLN A 124 14.88 20.57 18.62
N LEU A 125 15.96 20.59 19.39
CA LEU A 125 16.03 20.03 20.73
C LEU A 125 15.81 21.16 21.73
N GLN A 126 14.75 21.09 22.52
CA GLN A 126 14.55 21.97 23.66
C GLN A 126 15.10 21.33 24.92
N SER A 127 16.04 22.00 25.56
CA SER A 127 16.48 21.62 26.90
C SER A 127 15.41 21.99 27.93
N ARG A 128 15.11 21.07 28.86
CA ARG A 128 14.25 21.36 30.02
C ARG A 128 14.83 22.46 30.92
N SER A 129 16.15 22.59 30.99
CA SER A 129 16.82 23.58 31.84
C SER A 129 17.01 24.95 31.17
N SER A 130 16.95 25.01 29.83
CA SER A 130 17.11 26.25 29.04
C SER A 130 16.14 26.29 27.85
N PRO A 131 14.81 26.39 28.08
CA PRO A 131 13.82 26.30 27.02
C PRO A 131 13.85 27.48 26.03
N ALA A 132 14.43 28.62 26.42
CA ALA A 132 14.55 29.82 25.58
C ALA A 132 15.60 29.69 24.45
N TYR A 133 16.45 28.66 24.49
CA TYR A 133 17.56 28.48 23.54
C TYR A 133 17.46 27.10 22.88
N PRO A 134 16.63 26.93 21.83
CA PRO A 134 16.53 25.66 21.12
C PRO A 134 17.86 25.34 20.43
N LEU A 135 18.32 24.10 20.59
CA LEU A 135 19.48 23.57 19.89
C LEU A 135 19.02 22.98 18.56
N THR A 136 19.67 23.34 17.47
CA THR A 136 19.45 22.69 16.17
C THR A 136 20.42 21.53 16.02
N GLY A 137 19.92 20.37 15.63
CA GLY A 137 20.72 19.19 15.35
C GLY A 137 20.27 18.48 14.08
N ARG A 138 21.15 17.62 13.55
CA ARG A 138 20.83 16.75 12.43
C ARG A 138 20.87 15.31 12.86
N ILE A 139 19.82 14.56 12.62
CA ILE A 139 19.86 13.10 12.72
C ILE A 139 20.06 12.52 11.33
N TYR A 140 21.03 11.63 11.20
CA TYR A 140 21.24 10.79 10.04
C TYR A 140 20.71 9.41 10.38
N ILE A 141 19.75 8.91 9.60
CA ILE A 141 19.22 7.55 9.76
C ILE A 141 19.70 6.71 8.59
N ARG A 142 20.11 5.47 8.87
CA ARG A 142 20.44 4.49 7.85
C ARG A 142 19.85 3.12 8.20
N ALA A 143 19.03 2.58 7.30
CA ALA A 143 18.48 1.24 7.31
C ALA A 143 18.94 0.53 6.03
N ALA A 144 19.97 -0.31 6.13
CA ALA A 144 20.54 -1.01 4.99
C ALA A 144 21.25 -2.29 5.44
N ALA A 145 21.26 -3.31 4.57
CA ALA A 145 22.02 -4.56 4.77
C ALA A 145 21.77 -5.24 6.14
N GLY A 146 20.52 -5.23 6.61
CA GLY A 146 20.15 -5.86 7.89
C GLY A 146 20.60 -5.08 9.14
N GLN A 147 21.05 -3.83 8.98
CA GLN A 147 21.47 -2.95 10.06
C GLN A 147 20.66 -1.65 10.06
N PHE A 148 20.35 -1.17 11.27
CA PHE A 148 19.80 0.16 11.51
C PHE A 148 20.80 0.98 12.30
N SER A 149 21.11 2.19 11.83
CA SER A 149 21.94 3.15 12.55
C SER A 149 21.33 4.54 12.55
N MET A 150 21.61 5.28 13.61
CA MET A 150 21.17 6.65 13.78
C MET A 150 22.30 7.47 14.41
N THR A 151 22.64 8.60 13.81
CA THR A 151 23.67 9.50 14.35
C THR A 151 23.09 10.89 14.51
N LEU A 152 23.08 11.41 15.73
CA LEU A 152 22.80 12.80 16.03
C LEU A 152 24.09 13.60 15.95
N ASN A 153 24.12 14.55 15.02
CA ASN A 153 25.15 15.57 14.92
C ASN A 153 24.60 16.88 15.50
N SER A 154 24.97 17.18 16.73
CA SER A 154 24.66 18.41 17.46
C SER A 154 25.81 18.74 18.42
N ASN A 155 25.60 19.66 19.37
CA ASN A 155 26.55 19.88 20.48
C ASN A 155 26.73 18.62 21.37
N ILE A 156 25.84 17.64 21.23
CA ILE A 156 25.96 16.30 21.77
C ILE A 156 26.05 15.32 20.59
N LEU A 157 27.11 14.52 20.57
CA LEU A 157 27.25 13.40 19.65
C LEU A 157 26.60 12.19 20.31
N CYS A 158 25.52 11.69 19.71
CA CYS A 158 24.92 10.42 20.09
C CYS A 158 24.81 9.56 18.84
N SER A 159 25.15 8.29 18.97
CA SER A 159 25.08 7.30 17.92
C SER A 159 24.32 6.08 18.43
N TYR A 160 23.55 5.45 17.55
CA TYR A 160 22.90 4.17 17.76
C TYR A 160 23.24 3.25 16.61
N THR A 161 23.49 1.98 16.89
CA THR A 161 23.63 0.93 15.86
C THR A 161 23.04 -0.37 16.38
N GLY A 162 22.17 -0.99 15.58
CA GLY A 162 21.50 -2.24 15.90
C GLY A 162 21.13 -3.05 14.66
N ASP A 163 20.51 -4.20 14.89
CA ASP A 163 19.96 -5.00 13.79
C ASP A 163 18.74 -4.31 13.15
N LEU A 164 18.41 -4.66 11.91
CA LEU A 164 17.19 -4.22 11.23
C LEU A 164 16.34 -5.45 10.96
N GLN A 165 15.33 -5.66 11.78
CA GLN A 165 14.40 -6.77 11.63
C GLN A 165 13.02 -6.24 11.19
N PRO A 166 12.61 -6.48 9.93
CA PRO A 166 11.29 -6.12 9.44
C PRO A 166 10.17 -6.76 10.27
N THR A 167 9.12 -6.00 10.59
CA THR A 167 7.95 -6.43 11.36
C THR A 167 6.67 -5.84 10.75
N GLY A 168 6.09 -6.54 9.76
CA GLY A 168 4.95 -6.04 9.00
C GLY A 168 5.29 -4.73 8.28
N ASP A 169 4.56 -3.65 8.59
CA ASP A 169 4.79 -2.29 8.06
C ASP A 169 5.83 -1.48 8.84
N SER A 170 6.55 -2.11 9.77
CA SER A 170 7.53 -1.48 10.65
C SER A 170 8.83 -2.26 10.68
N PHE A 171 9.77 -1.85 11.53
CA PHE A 171 10.94 -2.63 11.88
C PHE A 171 11.22 -2.51 13.37
N ARG A 172 11.86 -3.53 13.92
CA ARG A 172 12.47 -3.49 15.25
C ARG A 172 13.99 -3.49 15.12
N SER A 173 14.64 -2.83 16.08
CA SER A 173 16.09 -2.77 16.17
C SER A 173 16.54 -2.94 17.62
N LYS A 174 17.50 -3.83 17.84
CA LYS A 174 18.21 -4.06 19.09
C LYS A 174 19.69 -3.78 18.85
N GLY A 175 20.27 -2.94 19.69
CA GLY A 175 21.58 -2.37 19.42
C GLY A 175 22.18 -1.65 20.61
N THR A 176 23.31 -1.01 20.36
CA THR A 176 24.05 -0.20 21.34
C THR A 176 23.97 1.27 20.97
N TYR A 177 24.04 2.14 21.99
CA TYR A 177 24.16 3.57 21.81
C TYR A 177 25.40 4.11 22.52
N VAL A 178 26.02 5.14 21.95
CA VAL A 178 27.21 5.83 22.46
C VAL A 178 27.03 7.33 22.29
#